data_AF-A0A8J5NHX4-F1
#
_entry.id   AF-A0A8J5NHX4-F1
#
_cell.length_a   1.000
_cell.length_b   1.000
_cell.length_c   1.000
_cell.angle_alpha   90.00
_cell.angle_beta   90.00
_cell.angle_gamma   90.00
#
_symmetry.space_group_name_H-M   'P 1'
#
loop_
_entity.id
_entity.type
_entity.pdbx_description
1 polymer ?
#
loop_
_entity_poly.entity_id
_entity_poly.type
_entity_poly.pdbx_seq_one_letter_code
_entity_poly.pdbx_strand_id
1 'polypeptide(L)'
;MFKYEPQQIQVGHGDTVTTSKDPMEIRAAPQPAPAPRQTTGRTSLNNNKIKRMSALAKRAITRLELAQERAHLQAANHERAAAMAARTAEATAANFSGMAVNGRQQLHGRDAGVKYERKTQGPFTGKLVSQGTIISIDGKDYVEYRVLKKPLPL
;
A
#
# COMPACT_ATOMS: atom_id res chain seq x y z
N MET A 1 -52.42 -18.33 -27.03
CA MET A 1 -51.50 -17.18 -27.10
C MET A 1 -52.21 -15.97 -26.49
N PHE A 2 -51.48 -15.15 -25.74
CA PHE A 2 -51.94 -14.29 -24.64
C PHE A 2 -52.86 -13.11 -25.01
N LYS A 3 -53.52 -12.62 -23.95
CA LYS A 3 -54.69 -11.71 -23.89
C LYS A 3 -54.39 -10.24 -24.26
N TYR A 4 -55.47 -9.55 -24.62
CA TYR A 4 -55.61 -8.12 -24.91
C TYR A 4 -54.98 -7.16 -23.87
N GLU A 5 -54.18 -6.22 -24.39
CA GLU A 5 -53.93 -4.85 -23.92
C GLU A 5 -55.12 -3.91 -24.29
N PRO A 6 -55.20 -2.60 -23.94
CA PRO A 6 -54.29 -1.72 -23.18
C PRO A 6 -54.98 -0.83 -22.10
N GLN A 7 -54.16 0.03 -21.48
CA GLN A 7 -54.41 1.01 -20.41
C GLN A 7 -55.34 2.22 -20.72
N GLN A 8 -55.62 2.95 -19.63
CA GLN A 8 -55.89 4.40 -19.43
C GLN A 8 -57.32 4.66 -18.88
N ILE A 9 -57.63 5.64 -18.02
CA ILE A 9 -57.12 7.01 -17.81
C ILE A 9 -57.56 7.50 -16.40
N GLN A 10 -56.77 8.37 -15.78
CA GLN A 10 -57.03 9.14 -14.54
C GLN A 10 -57.87 10.40 -14.83
N VAL A 11 -58.95 10.70 -14.07
CA VAL A 11 -59.33 12.08 -13.63
C VAL A 11 -60.57 12.09 -12.73
N GLY A 12 -60.60 13.02 -11.75
CA GLY A 12 -61.85 13.44 -11.09
C GLY A 12 -61.70 13.94 -9.66
N HIS A 13 -61.26 15.20 -9.47
CA HIS A 13 -61.54 15.97 -8.25
C HIS A 13 -62.92 16.62 -8.36
N GLY A 14 -63.65 16.76 -7.26
CA GLY A 14 -64.85 17.61 -7.21
C GLY A 14 -65.72 17.35 -5.98
N ASP A 15 -65.61 18.21 -4.97
CA ASP A 15 -66.53 18.33 -3.84
C ASP A 15 -67.91 18.83 -4.31
N THR A 16 -69.00 18.30 -3.74
CA THR A 16 -70.19 19.14 -3.45
C THR A 16 -71.08 18.52 -2.38
N VAL A 17 -71.39 19.36 -1.40
CA VAL A 17 -72.28 19.21 -0.25
C VAL A 17 -73.75 19.27 -0.68
N THR A 18 -74.63 18.44 -0.10
CA THR A 18 -75.99 18.83 0.35
C THR A 18 -76.68 17.71 1.15
N THR A 19 -76.71 17.84 2.48
CA THR A 19 -77.89 18.08 3.33
C THR A 19 -78.90 16.93 3.53
N SER A 20 -79.10 16.63 4.82
CA SER A 20 -80.40 16.56 5.53
C SER A 20 -80.81 15.19 6.11
N LYS A 21 -80.88 15.20 7.45
CA LYS A 21 -81.77 14.45 8.36
C LYS A 21 -81.46 12.98 8.69
N ASP A 22 -80.82 12.80 9.85
CA ASP A 22 -81.16 11.74 10.82
C ASP A 22 -82.62 11.93 11.32
N PRO A 23 -83.31 10.94 11.95
CA PRO A 23 -82.78 9.72 12.60
C PRO A 23 -83.62 8.43 12.38
N MET A 24 -83.04 7.24 12.57
CA MET A 24 -83.76 6.17 13.29
C MET A 24 -82.80 5.22 13.98
N GLU A 25 -82.89 5.30 15.31
CA GLU A 25 -82.23 4.54 16.35
C GLU A 25 -82.56 3.04 16.25
N ILE A 26 -81.56 2.22 15.92
CA ILE A 26 -81.59 0.78 16.18
C ILE A 26 -80.54 0.52 17.26
N ARG A 27 -81.01 0.18 18.46
CA ARG A 27 -80.21 -0.27 19.60
C ARG A 27 -79.17 -1.31 19.17
N ALA A 28 -77.93 -0.86 18.98
CA ALA A 28 -76.77 -1.74 18.94
C ALA A 28 -76.26 -1.91 20.38
N ALA A 29 -76.13 -3.17 20.81
CA ALA A 29 -75.50 -3.52 22.08
C ALA A 29 -74.11 -2.85 22.21
N PRO A 30 -73.62 -2.56 23.44
CA PRO A 30 -72.29 -2.00 23.61
C PRO A 30 -71.26 -3.01 23.10
N GLN A 31 -70.60 -2.70 21.97
CA GLN A 31 -69.44 -3.45 21.52
C GLN A 31 -68.28 -3.19 22.51
N PRO A 32 -67.61 -4.22 23.05
CA PRO A 32 -66.41 -4.02 23.85
C PRO A 32 -65.32 -3.41 22.96
N ALA A 33 -64.58 -2.44 23.52
CA ALA A 33 -63.51 -1.74 22.81
C ALA A 33 -62.52 -2.72 22.14
N PRO A 34 -62.00 -2.40 20.93
CA PRO A 34 -61.03 -3.26 20.28
C PRO A 34 -59.77 -3.37 21.14
N ALA A 35 -59.37 -4.61 21.45
CA ALA A 35 -58.13 -4.88 22.20
C ALA A 35 -56.91 -4.28 21.46
N PRO A 36 -55.91 -3.74 22.18
CA PRO A 36 -54.73 -3.16 21.56
C PRO A 36 -53.99 -4.21 20.72
N ARG A 37 -53.71 -3.89 19.45
CA ARG A 37 -52.91 -4.73 18.55
C ARG A 37 -51.57 -5.07 19.21
N GLN A 38 -51.29 -6.36 19.36
CA GLN A 38 -50.03 -6.85 19.89
C GLN A 38 -48.89 -6.56 18.89
N THR A 39 -48.23 -5.40 19.02
CA THR A 39 -47.02 -5.01 18.26
C THR A 39 -45.74 -5.65 18.81
N THR A 40 -45.86 -6.40 19.91
CA THR A 40 -44.77 -6.94 20.74
C THR A 40 -43.79 -7.83 19.96
N GLY A 41 -44.27 -8.61 18.98
CA GLY A 41 -43.42 -9.51 18.18
C GLY A 41 -42.45 -8.78 17.23
N ARG A 42 -42.90 -7.67 16.63
CA ARG A 42 -42.09 -6.90 15.65
C ARG A 42 -40.98 -6.13 16.34
N THR A 43 -41.27 -5.53 17.49
CA THR A 43 -40.29 -4.80 18.30
C THR A 43 -39.23 -5.74 18.90
N SER A 44 -39.62 -6.92 19.40
CA SER A 44 -38.68 -7.92 19.94
C SER A 44 -37.71 -8.46 18.88
N LEU A 45 -38.21 -8.79 17.68
CA LEU A 45 -37.38 -9.24 16.57
C LEU A 45 -36.36 -8.17 16.12
N ASN A 46 -36.80 -6.91 16.06
CA ASN A 46 -35.94 -5.77 15.75
C ASN A 46 -34.84 -5.59 16.81
N ASN A 47 -35.18 -5.69 18.09
CA ASN A 47 -34.21 -5.60 19.19
C ASN A 47 -33.16 -6.72 19.13
N ASN A 48 -33.56 -7.95 18.79
CA ASN A 48 -32.63 -9.06 18.61
C ASN A 48 -31.68 -8.86 17.43
N LYS A 49 -32.16 -8.31 16.32
CA LYS A 49 -31.33 -7.96 15.16
C LYS A 49 -30.31 -6.86 15.51
N ILE A 50 -30.74 -5.83 16.24
CA ILE A 50 -29.87 -4.73 16.70
C ILE A 50 -28.77 -5.26 17.62
N LYS A 51 -29.09 -6.15 18.57
CA LYS A 51 -28.10 -6.77 19.48
C LYS A 51 -27.08 -7.62 18.73
N ARG A 52 -27.51 -8.39 17.72
CA ARG A 52 -26.59 -9.17 16.89
C ARG A 52 -25.67 -8.27 16.07
N MET A 53 -26.21 -7.20 15.49
CA MET A 53 -25.42 -6.23 14.73
C MET A 53 -24.41 -5.51 15.61
N SER A 54 -24.79 -5.10 16.82
CA SER A 54 -23.88 -4.43 17.74
C SER A 54 -22.79 -5.38 18.26
N ALA A 55 -23.11 -6.65 18.51
CA ALA A 55 -22.12 -7.67 18.85
C ALA A 55 -21.12 -7.91 17.70
N LEU A 56 -21.60 -7.94 16.45
CA LEU A 56 -20.74 -8.09 15.27
C LEU A 56 -19.83 -6.86 15.08
N ALA A 57 -20.38 -5.65 15.22
CA ALA A 57 -19.63 -4.40 15.11
C ALA A 57 -18.52 -4.33 16.17
N LYS A 58 -18.82 -4.65 17.43
CA LYS A 58 -17.84 -4.71 18.51
C LYS A 58 -16.71 -5.70 18.20
N ARG A 59 -17.05 -6.91 17.75
CA ARG A 59 -16.06 -7.93 17.36
C ARG A 59 -15.20 -7.48 16.18
N ALA A 60 -15.78 -6.77 15.21
CA ALA A 60 -15.07 -6.23 14.07
C ALA A 60 -14.05 -5.16 14.50
N ILE A 61 -14.44 -4.25 15.39
CA ILE A 61 -13.55 -3.21 15.95
C ILE A 61 -12.37 -3.87 16.67
N THR A 62 -12.63 -4.78 17.60
CA THR A 62 -11.56 -5.48 18.34
C THR A 62 -10.58 -6.21 17.41
N ARG A 63 -11.07 -6.80 16.32
CA ARG A 63 -10.21 -7.45 15.33
C ARG A 63 -9.35 -6.47 14.55
N LEU A 64 -9.90 -5.31 14.20
CA LEU A 64 -9.17 -4.28 13.49
C LEU A 64 -8.10 -3.65 14.38
N GLU A 65 -8.43 -3.34 15.64
CA GLU A 65 -7.48 -2.81 16.63
C GLU A 65 -6.30 -3.78 16.82
N LEU A 66 -6.58 -5.07 17.03
CA LEU A 66 -5.54 -6.09 17.16
C LEU A 66 -4.71 -6.26 15.88
N ALA A 67 -5.33 -6.16 14.70
CA ALA A 67 -4.62 -6.24 13.43
C ALA A 67 -3.70 -5.03 13.22
N GLN A 68 -4.16 -3.83 13.61
CA GLN A 68 -3.36 -2.61 13.59
C GLN A 68 -2.17 -2.71 14.54
N GLU A 69 -2.38 -3.12 15.79
CA GLU A 69 -1.30 -3.31 16.77
C GLU A 69 -0.24 -4.31 16.24
N ARG A 70 -0.68 -5.44 15.70
CA ARG A 70 0.22 -6.43 15.08
C ARG A 70 0.98 -5.87 13.89
N ALA A 71 0.32 -5.11 13.02
CA ALA A 71 0.98 -4.47 11.88
C ALA A 71 2.04 -3.46 12.33
N HIS A 72 1.77 -2.67 13.37
CA HIS A 72 2.75 -1.74 13.94
C HIS A 72 3.96 -2.47 14.52
N LEU A 73 3.75 -3.55 15.28
CA LEU A 73 4.84 -4.37 15.81
C LEU A 73 5.64 -5.05 14.69
N GLN A 74 4.97 -5.54 13.64
CA GLN A 74 5.63 -6.11 12.47
C GLN A 74 6.45 -5.06 11.72
N ALA A 75 5.93 -3.84 11.54
CA ALA A 75 6.66 -2.75 10.91
C ALA A 75 7.91 -2.37 11.71
N ALA A 76 7.79 -2.22 13.03
CA ALA A 76 8.93 -1.93 13.91
C ALA A 76 9.97 -3.07 13.89
N ASN A 77 9.53 -4.33 13.90
CA ASN A 77 10.44 -5.47 13.78
C ASN A 77 11.09 -5.54 12.40
N HIS A 78 10.36 -5.23 11.34
CA HIS A 78 10.88 -5.18 9.97
C HIS A 78 11.90 -4.05 9.82
N GLU A 79 11.65 -2.87 10.40
CA GLU A 79 12.60 -1.76 10.43
C GLU A 79 13.88 -2.15 11.19
N ARG A 80 13.74 -2.76 12.38
CA ARG A 80 14.91 -3.25 13.15
C ARG A 80 15.68 -4.32 12.39
N ALA A 81 14.99 -5.25 11.73
CA ALA A 81 15.61 -6.26 10.90
C ALA A 81 16.32 -5.65 9.69
N ALA A 82 15.71 -4.67 9.03
CA ALA A 82 16.31 -3.93 7.92
C ALA A 82 17.52 -3.11 8.38
N ALA A 83 17.44 -2.43 9.54
CA ALA A 83 18.55 -1.69 10.12
C ALA A 83 19.69 -2.62 10.57
N MET A 84 19.37 -3.80 11.11
CA MET A 84 20.37 -4.82 11.45
C MET A 84 21.01 -5.40 10.19
N ALA A 85 20.22 -5.71 9.15
CA ALA A 85 20.73 -6.15 7.86
C ALA A 85 21.61 -5.09 7.18
N ALA A 86 21.22 -3.80 7.27
CA ALA A 86 22.04 -2.69 6.79
C ALA A 86 23.36 -2.60 7.57
N ARG A 87 23.35 -2.69 8.90
CA ARG A 87 24.57 -2.73 9.72
C ARG A 87 25.44 -3.94 9.43
N THR A 88 24.85 -5.12 9.20
CA THR A 88 25.58 -6.33 8.80
C THR A 88 26.17 -6.15 7.40
N ALA A 89 25.45 -5.54 6.46
CA ALA A 89 25.95 -5.22 5.13
C ALA A 89 27.08 -4.17 5.20
N GLU A 90 26.99 -3.16 6.06
CA GLU A 90 28.06 -2.18 6.32
C GLU A 90 29.28 -2.82 6.96
N ALA A 91 29.11 -3.67 7.98
CA ALA A 91 30.22 -4.40 8.61
C ALA A 91 30.88 -5.37 7.62
N THR A 92 30.07 -6.04 6.79
CA THR A 92 30.53 -6.92 5.72
C THR A 92 31.26 -6.12 4.65
N ALA A 93 30.75 -4.96 4.24
CA ALA A 93 31.41 -4.04 3.33
C ALA A 93 32.68 -3.43 3.93
N ALA A 94 32.74 -3.18 5.24
CA ALA A 94 33.93 -2.73 5.94
C ALA A 94 35.00 -3.84 6.04
N ASN A 95 34.59 -5.08 6.28
CA ASN A 95 35.46 -6.26 6.24
C ASN A 95 35.98 -6.50 4.82
N PHE A 96 35.11 -6.36 3.81
CA PHE A 96 35.51 -6.42 2.41
C PHE A 96 36.31 -5.19 1.99
N SER A 97 36.16 -4.01 2.60
CA SER A 97 37.00 -2.83 2.37
C SER A 97 38.40 -3.01 2.97
N GLY A 98 38.49 -3.62 4.16
CA GLY A 98 39.75 -4.06 4.77
C GLY A 98 40.48 -5.13 3.95
N MET A 99 39.74 -5.97 3.22
CA MET A 99 40.28 -6.93 2.25
C MET A 99 40.46 -6.35 0.82
N ALA A 100 39.67 -5.34 0.41
CA ALA A 100 39.74 -4.71 -0.91
C ALA A 100 40.82 -3.63 -1.00
N VAL A 101 41.30 -3.11 0.13
CA VAL A 101 42.64 -2.51 0.22
C VAL A 101 43.73 -3.49 -0.23
N ASN A 102 43.46 -4.79 -0.16
CA ASN A 102 44.38 -5.86 -0.55
C ASN A 102 43.89 -6.71 -1.74
N GLY A 103 42.80 -6.34 -2.43
CA GLY A 103 42.30 -7.12 -3.56
C GLY A 103 40.89 -6.78 -4.03
N ARG A 104 40.81 -6.06 -5.16
CA ARG A 104 39.71 -6.10 -6.16
C ARG A 104 38.50 -5.19 -5.92
N GLN A 105 38.54 -4.05 -6.61
CA GLN A 105 37.54 -3.53 -7.58
C GLN A 105 37.45 -2.01 -7.52
N GLN A 106 38.60 -1.36 -7.71
CA GLN A 106 38.65 -0.04 -8.33
C GLN A 106 38.19 -0.22 -9.80
N LEU A 107 36.88 -0.38 -10.03
CA LEU A 107 36.33 0.02 -11.31
C LEU A 107 36.69 1.50 -11.42
N HIS A 108 37.67 1.81 -12.29
CA HIS A 108 38.16 3.15 -12.58
C HIS A 108 37.02 4.02 -13.13
N GLY A 109 36.09 4.38 -12.26
CA GLY A 109 34.96 5.23 -12.52
C GLY A 109 35.39 6.67 -12.37
N ARG A 110 35.29 7.40 -13.48
CA ARG A 110 35.47 8.85 -13.62
C ARG A 110 36.93 9.31 -13.53
N ASP A 111 37.42 9.80 -14.68
CA ASP A 111 38.71 10.47 -14.88
C ASP A 111 38.83 11.81 -14.11
N ALA A 112 38.52 11.82 -12.82
CA ALA A 112 38.72 12.95 -11.94
C ALA A 112 40.17 12.95 -11.43
N GLY A 113 41.10 13.44 -12.26
CA GLY A 113 42.42 13.86 -11.78
C GLY A 113 43.59 12.89 -11.98
N VAL A 114 43.53 11.98 -12.95
CA VAL A 114 44.71 11.15 -13.28
C VAL A 114 45.84 12.05 -13.80
N LYS A 115 46.92 12.15 -13.01
CA LYS A 115 48.13 12.89 -13.39
C LYS A 115 48.97 12.04 -14.34
N TYR A 116 49.32 12.64 -15.47
CA TYR A 116 50.22 12.04 -16.46
C TYR A 116 51.58 12.72 -16.40
N GLU A 117 52.64 11.92 -16.45
CA GLU A 117 54.02 12.39 -16.49
C GLU A 117 54.70 11.89 -17.77
N ARG A 118 55.51 12.73 -18.39
CA ARG A 118 56.31 12.35 -19.55
C ARG A 118 57.51 11.54 -19.08
N LYS A 119 57.55 10.25 -19.40
CA LYS A 119 58.70 9.40 -19.05
C LYS A 119 59.87 9.67 -19.99
N THR A 120 61.05 9.85 -19.42
CA THR A 120 62.31 10.11 -20.16
C THR A 120 63.20 8.89 -20.26
N GLN A 121 62.85 7.79 -19.59
CA GLN A 121 63.66 6.57 -19.50
C GLN A 121 62.76 5.32 -19.53
N GLY A 122 63.36 4.19 -19.89
CA GLY A 122 62.71 2.89 -19.89
C GLY A 122 61.73 2.65 -21.05
N PRO A 123 60.88 1.63 -20.96
CA PRO A 123 60.03 1.16 -22.06
C PRO A 123 58.96 2.18 -22.50
N PHE A 124 58.65 3.18 -21.66
CA PHE A 124 57.67 4.23 -21.96
C PHE A 124 58.29 5.58 -22.32
N THR A 125 59.57 5.61 -22.66
CA THR A 125 60.28 6.85 -23.03
C THR A 125 59.52 7.64 -24.10
N GLY A 126 59.31 8.93 -23.83
CA GLY A 126 58.59 9.86 -24.69
C GLY A 126 57.07 9.84 -24.57
N LYS A 127 56.49 8.93 -23.78
CA LYS A 127 55.03 8.82 -23.57
C LYS A 127 54.59 9.53 -22.29
N LEU A 128 53.35 10.01 -22.29
CA LEU A 128 52.64 10.47 -21.10
C LEU A 128 52.02 9.26 -20.42
N VAL A 129 52.47 8.94 -19.21
CA VAL A 129 52.07 7.74 -18.47
C VAL A 129 51.54 8.14 -17.10
N SER A 130 50.49 7.48 -16.63
CA SER A 130 49.99 7.65 -15.26
C SER A 130 50.99 7.09 -14.24
N GLN A 131 50.79 7.44 -12.97
CA GLN A 131 51.39 6.66 -11.89
C GLN A 131 50.93 5.19 -12.00
N GLY A 132 51.85 4.26 -11.76
CA GLY A 132 51.56 2.83 -11.81
C GLY A 132 50.67 2.41 -10.64
N THR A 133 49.72 1.51 -10.89
CA THR A 133 48.84 0.94 -9.87
C THR A 133 49.11 -0.55 -9.75
N ILE A 134 49.26 -1.05 -8.52
CA ILE A 134 49.45 -2.47 -8.29
C ILE A 134 48.12 -3.19 -8.45
N ILE A 135 48.09 -4.22 -9.27
CA ILE A 135 46.95 -5.11 -9.47
C ILE A 135 47.39 -6.56 -9.30
N SER A 136 46.59 -7.38 -8.63
CA SER A 136 46.87 -8.80 -8.47
C SER A 136 45.99 -9.60 -9.44
N ILE A 137 46.62 -10.34 -10.36
CA ILE A 137 45.96 -11.22 -11.35
C ILE A 137 46.51 -12.62 -11.15
N ASP A 138 45.62 -13.60 -10.93
CA ASP A 138 45.98 -15.02 -10.74
C ASP A 138 47.04 -15.27 -9.66
N GLY A 139 46.96 -14.51 -8.55
CA GLY A 139 47.89 -14.62 -7.42
C GLY A 139 49.27 -14.01 -7.68
N LYS A 140 49.47 -13.26 -8.77
CA LYS A 140 50.69 -12.52 -9.09
C LYS A 140 50.41 -11.02 -9.13
N ASP A 141 51.36 -10.23 -8.61
CA ASP A 141 51.28 -8.78 -8.61
C ASP A 141 51.86 -8.19 -9.90
N TYR A 142 51.11 -7.30 -10.53
CA TYR A 142 51.48 -6.57 -11.73
C TYR A 142 51.32 -5.07 -11.51
N VAL A 143 52.02 -4.28 -12.31
CA VAL A 143 51.85 -2.82 -12.34
C VAL A 143 51.11 -2.44 -13.61
N GLU A 144 49.91 -1.89 -13.45
CA GLU A 144 49.16 -1.30 -14.56
C GLU A 144 49.59 0.16 -14.76
N TYR A 145 49.85 0.52 -16.02
CA TYR A 145 50.14 1.89 -16.45
C TYR A 145 49.13 2.33 -17.51
N ARG A 146 48.53 3.52 -17.36
CA ARG A 146 47.69 4.14 -18.40
C ARG A 146 48.56 5.06 -19.25
N VAL A 147 48.57 4.85 -20.56
CA VAL A 147 49.32 5.69 -21.51
C VAL A 147 48.36 6.63 -22.24
N LEU A 148 48.59 7.94 -22.13
CA LEU A 148 47.77 8.93 -22.82
C LEU A 148 48.10 8.94 -24.32
N LYS A 149 47.08 8.72 -25.14
CA LYS A 149 47.17 8.86 -26.60
C LYS A 149 46.28 10.02 -27.06
N LYS A 150 46.79 10.80 -28.02
CA LYS A 150 45.98 11.78 -28.73
C LYS A 150 45.02 11.03 -29.66
N PRO A 151 43.74 11.44 -29.77
CA PRO A 151 42.84 10.88 -30.76
C PRO A 151 43.35 11.19 -32.17
N LEU A 152 43.17 10.25 -33.10
CA LEU A 152 43.40 10.49 -34.52
C LEU A 152 42.29 11.40 -35.03
N PRO A 153 42.59 12.43 -35.84
CA PRO A 153 41.56 13.17 -36.56
C PRO A 153 40.83 12.21 -37.51
N LEU A 154 39.50 12.29 -37.54
CA LEU A 154 38.62 11.57 -38.47
C LEU A 154 38.72 12.14 -39.88
#